data_AF-A0A1N6I574-F1
#
_entry.id   AF-A0A1N6I574-F1
#
_cell.length_a   1.000
_cell.length_b   1.000
_cell.length_c   1.000
_cell.angle_alpha   90.00
_cell.angle_beta   90.00
_cell.angle_gamma   90.00
#
_symmetry.space_group_name_H-M   'P 1'
#
loop_
_entity.id
_entity.type
_entity.pdbx_description
1 polymer ?
#
loop_
_entity_poly.entity_id
_entity_poly.type
_entity_poly.pdbx_seq_one_letter_code
_entity_poly.pdbx_strand_id
1 'polypeptide(L)' 'MPLAHITDVTVLWGFFTKIVAITTPESVLKVRCYRAARFADEILAARDRLA' A
#
# COMPACT_ATOMS: atom_id res chain seq x y z
N MET A 1 9.68 -0.83 7.30
CA MET A 1 9.44 0.44 6.57
C MET A 1 8.61 1.35 7.47
N PRO A 2 9.09 2.55 7.83
CA PRO A 2 8.29 3.53 8.57
C PRO A 2 7.08 3.98 7.73
N LEU A 3 5.90 4.12 8.36
CA LEU A 3 4.69 4.59 7.68
C LEU A 3 4.85 6.01 7.12
N ALA A 4 5.65 6.85 7.79
CA ALA A 4 5.96 8.21 7.35
C ALA A 4 6.72 8.28 6.00
N HIS A 5 7.36 7.19 5.56
CA HIS A 5 8.08 7.13 4.29
C HIS A 5 7.20 6.66 3.12
N ILE A 6 5.91 6.39 3.36
CA ILE A 6 4.99 5.97 2.30
C ILE A 6 4.53 7.20 1.53
N THR A 7 4.95 7.29 0.26
CA THR A 7 4.56 8.39 -0.63
C THR A 7 3.24 8.08 -1.34
N ASP A 8 3.04 6.83 -1.74
CA ASP A 8 1.84 6.41 -2.46
C ASP A 8 1.48 4.94 -2.14
N VAL A 9 0.19 4.63 -2.17
CA VAL A 9 -0.33 3.26 -2.05
C VAL A 9 -1.36 3.02 -3.14
N THR A 10 -1.02 2.18 -4.10
CA THR A 10 -1.87 1.88 -5.26
C THR A 10 -2.24 0.40 -5.29
N VAL A 11 -3.50 0.09 -5.62
CA VAL A 11 -3.95 -1.28 -5.82
C VAL A 11 -3.88 -1.65 -7.29
N LEU A 12 -2.99 -2.57 -7.62
CA LEU A 12 -2.88 -3.13 -8.95
C LEU A 12 -3.80 -4.35 -9.09
N TRP A 13 -4.55 -4.39 -10.19
CA TRP A 13 -5.33 -5.56 -10.57
C TRP A 13 -4.40 -6.64 -11.13
N GLY A 14 -4.29 -7.76 -10.41
CA GLY A 14 -3.79 -9.01 -10.98
C GLY A 14 -4.96 -9.88 -11.46
N PHE A 15 -4.70 -10.73 -12.45
CA PHE A 15 -5.69 -11.59 -13.09
C PHE A 15 -6.51 -12.46 -12.11
N PHE A 16 -5.90 -12.85 -10.98
CA PHE A 16 -6.55 -13.63 -9.90
C PHE A 16 -6.35 -13.06 -8.49
N THR A 17 -5.30 -12.27 -8.26
CA THR A 17 -4.96 -11.71 -6.94
C THR A 17 -4.77 -10.22 -7.06
N LYS A 18 -5.34 -9.46 -6.12
CA LYS A 18 -5.11 -8.02 -6.06
C LYS A 18 -3.75 -7.76 -5.38
N ILE A 19 -2.98 -6.84 -5.93
CA ILE A 19 -1.64 -6.48 -5.42
C ILE A 19 -1.72 -5.08 -4.85
N VAL A 20 -1.18 -4.87 -3.65
CA VAL A 20 -0.92 -3.52 -3.14
C VAL A 20 0.52 -3.16 -3.46
N ALA A 21 0.70 -2.08 -4.21
CA ALA A 21 1.99 -1.47 -4.47
C ALA A 21 2.14 -0.29 -3.50
N ILE A 22 3.11 -0.40 -2.59
CA ILE A 22 3.45 0.63 -1.63
C ILE A 22 4.73 1.29 -2.12
N THR A 23 4.63 2.57 -2.46
CA THR A 23 5.74 3.37 -2.98
C THR A 23 6.40 4.12 -1.83
N THR A 24 7.73 4.04 -1.81
CA THR A 24 8.62 4.82 -0.94
C THR A 24 9.61 5.59 -1.80
N PRO A 25 10.32 6.60 -1.26
CA PRO A 25 11.32 7.35 -2.01
C PRO A 25 12.41 6.46 -2.63
N GLU A 26 12.73 5.33 -1.99
CA GLU A 26 13.83 4.46 -2.38
C GLU A 26 13.37 3.24 -3.20
N SER A 27 12.12 2.79 -3.02
CA SER A 27 11.66 1.52 -3.58
C SER A 27 10.15 1.38 -3.66
N VAL A 28 9.69 0.42 -4.48
CA VAL A 28 8.27 0.01 -4.56
C VAL A 28 8.12 -1.41 -4.01
N LEU A 29 7.41 -1.55 -2.91
CA LEU A 29 7.08 -2.84 -2.32
C LEU A 29 5.74 -3.34 -2.89
N LYS A 30 5.73 -4.53 -3.50
CA LYS A 30 4.51 -5.14 -4.05
C LYS A 30 4.10 -6.33 -3.20
N VAL A 31 2.93 -6.24 -2.57
CA VAL A 31 2.38 -7.28 -1.70
C VAL A 31 1.10 -7.84 -2.32
N ARG A 32 1.09 -9.13 -2.62
CA ARG A 32 -0.14 -9.86 -3.00
C ARG A 32 -0.94 -10.15 -1.74
N CYS A 33 -2.19 -9.70 -1.69
CA CYS A 33 -3.07 -9.99 -0.57
C CYS A 33 -4.53 -10.13 -0.98
N TYR A 34 -5.27 -10.96 -0.25
CA TYR A 34 -6.72 -10.99 -0.34
C TYR A 34 -7.27 -9.68 0.24
N ARG A 35 -8.23 -9.05 -0.46
CA ARG A 35 -8.80 -7.74 -0.09
C ARG A 35 -7.82 -6.55 -0.12
N ALA A 36 -6.89 -6.53 -1.08
CA ALA A 36 -5.93 -5.45 -1.30
C ALA A 36 -6.48 -4.01 -1.21
N ALA A 37 -7.71 -3.76 -1.70
CA ALA A 37 -8.37 -2.45 -1.59
C ALA A 37 -8.49 -1.98 -0.13
N ARG A 38 -9.10 -2.81 0.72
CA ARG A 38 -9.26 -2.50 2.14
C ARG A 38 -7.91 -2.37 2.84
N PHE A 39 -6.93 -3.19 2.47
CA PHE A 39 -5.59 -3.08 3.07
C PHE A 39 -4.91 -1.75 2.72
N ALA A 40 -5.03 -1.30 1.47
CA ALA A 40 -4.52 0.00 1.04
C ALA A 40 -5.18 1.16 1.82
N ASP A 41 -6.50 1.11 1.99
CA ASP A 41 -7.25 2.13 2.74
C ASP A 41 -6.78 2.22 4.21
N GLU A 42 -6.57 1.08 4.87
CA GLU A 42 -6.09 1.02 6.26
C GLU A 42 -4.66 1.55 6.40
N ILE A 43 -3.79 1.33 5.41
CA ILE A 43 -2.43 1.89 5.39
C ILE A 43 -2.48 3.41 5.28
N LEU A 44 -3.29 3.94 4.36
CA LEU A 44 -3.45 5.39 4.19
C LEU A 44 -4.02 6.02 5.47
N ALA A 45 -5.06 5.43 6.05
CA ALA A 45 -5.62 5.89 7.32
C ALA A 45 -4.61 5.83 8.47
N ALA A 46 -3.75 4.81 8.52
CA ALA A 46 -2.71 4.72 9.53
C ALA A 46 -1.58 5.74 9.33
N ARG A 47 -1.20 6.03 8.08
CA ARG A 47 -0.24 7.08 7.74
C ARG A 47 -0.76 8.46 8.16
N ASP A 48 -2.02 8.75 7.87
CA ASP A 48 -2.61 10.07 8.14
C ASP A 48 -2.78 10.34 9.66
N ARG A 49 -2.86 9.29 10.50
CA ARG A 49 -2.85 9.44 11.98
C ARG A 49 -1.47 9.77 12.55
N LEU A 50 -0.40 9.61 11.76
CA LEU A 50 0.98 9.88 12.17
C LEU A 50 1.49 11.24 11.67
N ALA A 51 0.73 11.90 10.79
CA ALA A 51 0.99 13.26 10.32
C ALA A 51 0.42 14.30 11.31
#